data_AF-A0A315EDQ2-F1
#
_entry.id   AF-A0A315EDQ2-F1
#
_cell.length_a   1.000
_cell.length_b   1.000
_cell.length_c   1.000
_cell.angle_alpha   90.00
_cell.angle_beta   90.00
_cell.angle_gamma   90.00
#
_symmetry.space_group_name_H-M   'P 1'
#
loop_
_entity.id
_entity.type
_entity.pdbx_description
1 polymer ?
#
loop_
_entity_poly.entity_id
_entity_poly.type
_entity_poly.pdbx_seq_one_letter_code
_entity_poly.pdbx_strand_id
1 'polypeptide(L)'
;MPQNTTSPTQEVNPQKARKGLNRILHAGGYSIQGLRAGWGETAFRQEAILAMPLVPLAFWLGQSWVETALLAGSVLLVMIVELLNTCVESAIDRIGPEWHDLSKRAKDMGSAAVLLSLLLCAGVWLGALWHRFA
;
A
#
# COMPACT_ATOMS: atom_id res chain seq x y z
N MET A 1 6.30 53.08 27.35
CA MET A 1 5.37 52.43 26.40
C MET A 1 5.73 50.94 26.37
N PRO A 2 4.85 50.03 26.81
CA PRO A 2 5.06 48.59 26.66
C PRO A 2 4.34 48.06 25.40
N GLN A 3 4.87 47.02 24.76
CA GLN A 3 4.20 45.72 24.59
C GLN A 3 5.13 44.70 23.93
N ASN A 4 5.41 43.63 24.68
CA ASN A 4 5.93 42.34 24.22
C ASN A 4 4.95 41.69 23.24
N THR A 5 5.43 41.09 22.15
CA THR A 5 4.76 39.93 21.52
C THR A 5 5.80 38.97 20.91
N THR A 6 6.40 38.13 21.75
CA THR A 6 6.88 36.82 21.31
C THR A 6 5.64 35.94 21.12
N SER A 7 5.24 35.69 19.88
CA SER A 7 4.24 34.68 19.56
C SER A 7 4.94 33.33 19.35
N PRO A 8 4.81 32.33 20.24
CA PRO A 8 5.25 30.99 19.93
C PRO A 8 4.17 30.36 19.04
N THR A 9 4.43 30.25 17.74
CA THR A 9 3.66 29.32 16.89
C THR A 9 4.05 27.89 17.27
N GLN A 10 3.56 27.42 18.41
CA GLN A 10 3.56 25.99 18.68
C GLN A 10 2.47 25.36 17.81
N GLU A 11 2.84 24.93 16.61
CA GLU A 11 2.12 23.86 15.93
C GLU A 11 2.26 22.59 16.77
N VAL A 12 1.42 22.44 17.78
CA VAL A 12 1.27 21.17 18.49
C VAL A 12 0.61 20.22 17.52
N ASN A 13 1.42 19.44 16.78
CA ASN A 13 0.89 18.34 16.00
C ASN A 13 0.06 17.44 16.95
N PRO A 14 -1.29 17.38 16.81
CA PRO A 14 -2.15 16.68 17.76
C PRO A 14 -1.91 15.16 17.75
N GLN A 15 -1.13 14.65 16.79
CA GLN A 15 -0.72 13.25 16.68
C GLN A 15 0.44 12.94 17.65
N LYS A 16 1.27 13.91 18.02
CA LYS A 16 2.43 13.73 18.92
C LYS A 16 2.04 13.64 20.40
N ALA A 17 0.84 14.08 20.77
CA ALA A 17 0.37 14.15 22.16
C ALA A 17 -0.32 12.87 22.67
N ARG A 18 -0.51 11.83 21.83
CA ARG A 18 -1.35 10.66 22.16
C ARG A 18 -0.52 9.46 22.61
N LYS A 19 -0.76 8.96 23.83
CA LYS A 19 -0.07 7.81 24.43
C LYS A 19 -0.95 6.54 24.42
N GLY A 20 -0.32 5.36 24.37
CA GLY A 20 -0.94 4.07 24.65
C GLY A 20 -1.90 3.52 23.58
N LEU A 21 -2.86 2.69 24.01
CA LEU A 21 -3.80 1.93 23.17
C LEU A 21 -4.67 2.83 22.27
N ASN A 22 -4.94 4.05 22.72
CA ASN A 22 -5.72 5.04 21.98
C ASN A 22 -5.01 5.45 20.66
N ARG A 23 -3.67 5.44 20.63
CA ARG A 23 -2.89 5.68 19.40
C ARG A 23 -3.04 4.53 18.40
N ILE A 24 -3.10 3.28 18.87
CA ILE A 24 -3.23 2.09 18.01
C ILE A 24 -4.63 2.06 17.36
N LEU A 25 -5.68 2.33 18.13
CA LEU A 25 -7.05 2.38 17.62
C LEU A 25 -7.22 3.47 16.55
N HIS A 26 -6.68 4.67 16.80
CA HIS A 26 -6.69 5.74 15.81
C HIS A 26 -5.83 5.43 14.59
N ALA A 27 -4.66 4.81 14.76
CA ALA A 27 -3.84 4.35 13.65
C ALA A 27 -4.57 3.32 12.78
N GLY A 28 -5.27 2.36 13.40
CA GLY A 28 -6.15 1.41 12.70
C GLY A 28 -7.28 2.11 11.94
N GLY A 29 -7.89 3.14 12.55
CA GLY A 29 -8.88 3.98 11.87
C GLY A 29 -8.33 4.72 10.65
N TYR A 30 -7.08 5.20 10.70
CA TYR A 30 -6.41 5.78 9.53
C TYR A 30 -6.07 4.73 8.47
N SER A 31 -5.63 3.53 8.86
CA SER A 31 -5.39 2.43 7.93
C SER A 31 -6.66 2.02 7.17
N ILE A 32 -7.81 1.93 7.86
CA ILE A 32 -9.10 1.63 7.22
C ILE A 32 -9.50 2.74 6.24
N GLN A 33 -9.27 4.00 6.58
CA GLN A 33 -9.51 5.12 5.66
C GLN A 33 -8.62 5.03 4.42
N GLY A 34 -7.33 4.68 4.57
CA GLY A 34 -6.42 4.45 3.46
C GLY A 34 -6.87 3.31 2.54
N LEU A 35 -7.30 2.17 3.11
CA LEU A 35 -7.83 1.05 2.33
C LEU A 35 -9.13 1.41 1.60
N ARG A 36 -10.01 2.20 2.23
CA ARG A 36 -11.23 2.70 1.59
C ARG A 36 -10.93 3.68 0.45
N ALA A 37 -9.92 4.54 0.62
CA ALA A 37 -9.46 5.43 -0.44
C ALA A 37 -8.91 4.61 -1.62
N GLY A 38 -8.04 3.64 -1.35
CA GLY A 38 -7.54 2.71 -2.36
C GLY A 38 -8.66 1.96 -3.09
N TRP A 39 -9.71 1.52 -2.39
CA TRP A 39 -10.86 0.85 -3.03
C TRP A 39 -11.60 1.73 -4.07
N GLY A 40 -11.49 3.05 -3.98
CA GLY A 40 -11.98 3.98 -4.99
C GLY A 40 -11.26 3.80 -6.33
N GLU A 41 -9.96 3.50 -6.30
CA GLU A 41 -9.14 3.27 -7.48
C GLU A 41 -9.48 1.94 -8.15
N THR A 42 -9.69 2.00 -9.47
CA THR A 42 -10.14 0.83 -10.23
C THR A 42 -9.08 -0.27 -10.27
N ALA A 43 -7.80 0.10 -10.41
CA ALA A 43 -6.68 -0.84 -10.43
C ALA A 43 -6.55 -1.58 -9.08
N PHE A 44 -6.42 -0.84 -7.97
CA PHE A 44 -6.42 -1.42 -6.63
C PHE A 44 -7.65 -2.28 -6.34
N ARG A 45 -8.85 -1.86 -6.74
CA ARG A 45 -10.07 -2.66 -6.54
C ARG A 45 -10.03 -3.99 -7.30
N GLN A 46 -9.50 -4.01 -8.53
CA GLN A 46 -9.35 -5.25 -9.31
C GLN A 46 -8.37 -6.19 -8.64
N GLU A 47 -7.20 -5.68 -8.20
CA GLU A 47 -6.21 -6.48 -7.49
C GLU A 47 -6.73 -6.99 -6.14
N ALA A 48 -7.46 -6.16 -5.39
CA ALA A 48 -8.10 -6.56 -4.14
C ALA A 48 -9.10 -7.69 -4.34
N ILE A 49 -9.89 -7.63 -5.42
CA ILE A 49 -10.86 -8.67 -5.77
C ILE A 49 -10.15 -9.98 -6.12
N LEU A 50 -9.01 -9.93 -6.80
CA LEU A 50 -8.18 -11.12 -7.07
C LEU A 50 -7.49 -11.65 -5.81
N ALA A 51 -7.06 -10.76 -4.91
CA ALA A 51 -6.41 -11.13 -3.67
C ALA A 51 -7.35 -11.90 -2.72
N MET A 52 -8.65 -11.55 -2.71
CA MET A 52 -9.66 -12.20 -1.85
C MET A 52 -9.70 -13.73 -1.96
N PRO A 53 -9.75 -14.35 -3.15
CA PRO A 53 -9.63 -15.80 -3.31
C PRO A 53 -8.18 -16.30 -3.25
N LEU A 54 -7.20 -15.55 -3.77
CA LEU A 54 -5.81 -16.01 -3.83
C LEU A 54 -5.20 -16.23 -2.43
N VAL A 55 -5.48 -15.35 -1.47
CA VAL A 55 -4.94 -15.50 -0.11
C VAL A 55 -5.45 -16.79 0.58
N PRO A 56 -6.76 -17.12 0.59
CA PRO A 56 -7.22 -18.43 1.04
C PRO A 56 -6.66 -19.60 0.22
N LEU A 57 -6.57 -19.48 -1.10
CA LEU A 57 -5.99 -20.53 -1.94
C LEU A 57 -4.52 -20.82 -1.60
N ALA A 58 -3.76 -19.82 -1.12
CA ALA A 58 -2.39 -20.02 -0.66
C ALA A 58 -2.29 -21.09 0.44
N PHE A 59 -3.26 -21.13 1.36
CA PHE A 59 -3.31 -22.14 2.43
C PHE A 59 -3.66 -23.54 1.93
N TRP A 60 -4.41 -23.63 0.82
CA TRP A 60 -4.76 -24.90 0.20
C TRP A 60 -3.62 -25.43 -0.68
N LEU A 61 -2.93 -24.54 -1.41
CA LEU A 61 -1.88 -24.92 -2.34
C LEU A 61 -0.54 -25.18 -1.63
N GLY A 62 -0.14 -24.32 -0.69
CA GLY A 62 1.11 -24.48 0.04
C GLY A 62 1.13 -25.75 0.91
N GLN A 63 2.20 -26.54 0.82
CA GLN A 63 2.37 -27.78 1.59
C GLN A 63 3.16 -27.56 2.89
N SER A 64 3.76 -26.38 3.05
CA SER A 64 4.51 -25.98 4.23
C SER A 64 4.17 -24.54 4.63
N TRP A 65 4.44 -24.17 5.88
CA TRP A 65 4.23 -22.80 6.35
C TRP A 65 5.02 -21.78 5.51
N VAL A 66 6.19 -22.16 4.99
CA VAL A 66 7.03 -21.32 4.13
C VAL A 66 6.35 -21.10 2.78
N GLU A 67 5.89 -22.16 2.12
CA GLU A 67 5.19 -22.06 0.84
C GLU A 67 3.92 -21.22 0.96
N THR A 68 3.12 -21.47 1.99
CA THR A 68 1.90 -20.69 2.26
C THR A 68 2.23 -19.21 2.52
N ALA A 69 3.29 -18.93 3.30
CA ALA A 69 3.74 -17.56 3.54
C ALA A 69 4.25 -16.87 2.27
N LEU A 70 4.94 -17.57 1.37
CA LEU A 70 5.39 -17.02 0.08
C LEU A 70 4.20 -16.74 -0.86
N LEU A 71 3.24 -17.66 -0.95
CA LEU A 71 2.05 -17.52 -1.78
C LEU A 71 1.15 -16.37 -1.28
N ALA A 72 0.78 -16.37 0.00
CA ALA A 72 -0.03 -15.30 0.58
C ALA A 72 0.74 -13.98 0.64
N GLY A 73 2.02 -14.03 0.99
CA GLY A 73 2.88 -12.85 1.11
C GLY A 73 3.13 -12.15 -0.23
N SER A 74 3.26 -12.90 -1.33
CA SER A 74 3.42 -12.31 -2.66
C SER A 74 2.15 -11.58 -3.14
N VAL A 75 0.96 -12.11 -2.84
CA VAL A 75 -0.32 -11.43 -3.10
C VAL A 75 -0.46 -10.17 -2.25
N LEU A 76 -0.10 -10.23 -0.96
CA LEU A 76 -0.10 -9.05 -0.10
C LEU A 76 0.93 -8.01 -0.54
N LEU A 77 2.08 -8.43 -1.08
CA LEU A 77 3.08 -7.50 -1.61
C LEU A 77 2.53 -6.72 -2.81
N VAL A 78 1.81 -7.37 -3.73
CA VAL A 78 1.11 -6.70 -4.84
C VAL A 78 0.19 -5.60 -4.30
N MET A 79 -0.67 -5.94 -3.33
CA MET A 79 -1.58 -4.98 -2.68
C MET A 79 -0.85 -3.81 -2.01
N ILE A 80 0.30 -4.07 -1.37
CA ILE A 80 1.11 -3.03 -0.73
C ILE A 80 1.71 -2.09 -1.79
N VAL A 81 2.29 -2.65 -2.85
CA VAL A 81 2.94 -1.86 -3.90
C VAL A 81 1.92 -1.02 -4.67
N GLU A 82 0.73 -1.56 -4.95
CA GLU A 82 -0.35 -0.82 -5.61
C GLU A 82 -0.86 0.33 -4.74
N LEU A 83 -1.03 0.13 -3.42
CA LEU A 83 -1.36 1.24 -2.50
C LEU A 83 -0.27 2.31 -2.50
N LEU A 84 1.00 1.92 -2.51
CA LEU A 84 2.11 2.87 -2.57
C LEU A 84 2.12 3.61 -3.91
N ASN A 85 1.80 2.95 -5.02
CA ASN A 85 1.65 3.58 -6.33
C ASN A 85 0.54 4.63 -6.30
N THR A 86 -0.65 4.29 -5.81
CA THR A 86 -1.76 5.24 -5.62
C THR A 86 -1.38 6.40 -4.70
N CYS A 87 -0.61 6.15 -3.63
CA CYS A 87 -0.11 7.21 -2.75
C CYS A 87 0.79 8.21 -3.51
N VAL A 88 1.70 7.69 -4.34
CA VAL A 88 2.61 8.51 -5.16
C VAL A 88 1.82 9.31 -6.20
N GLU A 89 0.89 8.67 -6.91
CA GLU A 89 0.02 9.33 -7.89
C GLU A 89 -0.79 10.47 -7.24
N SER A 90 -1.44 10.19 -6.11
CA SER A 90 -2.22 11.20 -5.35
C SER A 90 -1.35 12.37 -4.89
N ALA A 91 -0.11 12.10 -4.47
CA ALA A 91 0.83 13.14 -4.04
C ALA A 91 1.30 14.01 -5.20
N ILE A 92 1.52 13.42 -6.38
CA ILE A 92 1.93 14.12 -7.59
C ILE A 92 0.77 14.95 -8.15
N ASP A 93 -0.44 14.39 -8.21
CA ASP A 93 -1.62 15.05 -8.77
C ASP A 93 -2.05 16.28 -7.97
N ARG A 94 -1.68 16.35 -6.68
CA ARG A 94 -1.88 17.55 -5.86
C ARG A 94 -1.01 18.75 -6.28
N ILE A 95 0.15 18.53 -6.90
CA ILE A 95 1.14 19.59 -7.17
C ILE A 95 0.69 20.51 -8.32
N GLY A 96 -0.10 20.01 -9.26
CA GLY A 96 -0.70 20.80 -10.34
C GLY A 96 -0.94 19.95 -11.60
N PRO A 97 -1.87 20.36 -12.50
CA PRO A 97 -2.20 19.63 -13.73
C PRO A 97 -1.16 19.82 -14.84
N GLU A 98 -0.19 20.70 -14.64
CA GLU A 98 0.85 21.00 -15.60
C GLU A 98 1.87 19.86 -15.70
N TRP A 99 2.12 19.45 -16.95
CA TRP A 99 2.98 18.32 -17.22
C TRP A 99 4.43 18.64 -16.84
N HIS A 100 5.05 17.75 -16.07
CA HIS A 100 6.44 17.87 -15.64
C HIS A 100 7.16 16.52 -15.80
N ASP A 101 8.37 16.53 -16.38
CA ASP A 101 9.15 15.32 -16.65
C ASP A 101 9.37 14.45 -15.41
N LEU A 102 9.66 15.09 -14.28
CA LEU A 102 9.82 14.41 -12.99
C LEU A 102 8.55 13.73 -12.50
N SER A 103 7.38 14.35 -12.67
CA SER A 103 6.08 13.77 -12.31
C SER A 103 5.79 12.53 -13.15
N LYS A 104 6.07 12.60 -14.45
CA LYS A 104 5.95 11.45 -15.34
C LYS A 104 6.87 10.30 -14.89
N ARG A 105 8.16 10.59 -14.66
CA ARG A 105 9.13 9.58 -14.22
C ARG A 105 8.72 8.91 -12.91
N ALA A 106 8.20 9.67 -11.95
CA ALA A 106 7.78 9.11 -10.67
C ALA A 106 6.58 8.15 -10.84
N LYS A 107 5.60 8.49 -11.69
CA LYS A 107 4.47 7.59 -12.03
C LYS A 107 4.94 6.35 -12.79
N ASP A 108 5.86 6.51 -13.75
CA ASP A 108 6.43 5.39 -14.52
C ASP A 108 7.14 4.39 -13.59
N MET A 109 7.89 4.89 -12.60
CA MET A 109 8.57 4.05 -11.60
C MET A 109 7.59 3.35 -10.66
N GLY A 110 6.50 4.02 -10.27
CA GLY A 110 5.42 3.43 -9.48
C GLY A 110 4.76 2.26 -10.21
N SER A 111 4.37 2.48 -11.47
CA SER A 111 3.82 1.43 -12.35
C SER A 111 4.79 0.27 -12.58
N ALA A 112 6.09 0.56 -12.73
CA ALA A 112 7.12 -0.47 -12.86
C ALA A 112 7.25 -1.33 -11.59
N ALA A 113 7.11 -0.73 -10.40
CA ALA A 113 7.12 -1.48 -9.14
C ALA A 113 5.91 -2.44 -9.07
N VAL A 114 4.73 -1.99 -9.46
CA VAL A 114 3.51 -2.84 -9.53
C VAL A 114 3.75 -4.02 -10.47
N LEU A 115 4.25 -3.78 -11.68
CA LEU A 115 4.59 -4.83 -12.64
C LEU A 115 5.57 -5.87 -12.05
N LEU A 116 6.64 -5.42 -11.40
CA LEU A 116 7.61 -6.32 -10.77
C LEU A 116 6.98 -7.15 -9.64
N SER A 117 6.08 -6.56 -8.85
CA SER A 117 5.36 -7.29 -7.80
C SER A 117 4.42 -8.35 -8.39
N LEU A 118 3.73 -8.05 -9.50
CA LEU A 118 2.87 -8.99 -10.22
C LEU A 118 3.68 -10.14 -10.82
N LEU A 119 4.84 -9.86 -11.41
CA LEU A 119 5.74 -10.88 -11.94
C LEU A 119 6.28 -11.80 -10.84
N LEU A 120 6.65 -11.25 -9.68
CA LEU A 120 7.04 -12.05 -8.53
C LEU A 120 5.89 -12.94 -8.05
N CYS A 121 4.69 -12.38 -7.89
CA CYS A 121 3.50 -13.14 -7.48
C CYS A 121 3.20 -14.27 -8.47
N ALA A 122 3.18 -13.97 -9.77
CA ALA A 122 2.98 -14.97 -10.81
C ALA A 122 4.05 -16.07 -10.77
N GLY A 123 5.33 -15.70 -10.62
CA GLY A 123 6.43 -16.66 -10.54
C GLY A 123 6.32 -17.61 -9.34
N VAL A 124 5.99 -17.07 -8.16
CA VAL A 124 5.79 -17.88 -6.94
C VAL A 124 4.62 -18.85 -7.12
N TRP A 125 3.49 -18.38 -7.66
CA TRP A 125 2.29 -19.19 -7.86
C TRP A 125 2.50 -20.28 -8.93
N LEU A 126 3.10 -19.93 -10.07
CA LEU A 126 3.42 -20.90 -11.11
C LEU A 126 4.41 -21.96 -10.61
N GLY A 127 5.43 -21.56 -9.84
CA GLY A 127 6.37 -22.49 -9.22
C GLY A 127 5.70 -23.44 -8.23
N ALA A 128 4.81 -22.94 -7.38
CA ALA A 128 4.05 -23.77 -6.44
C ALA A 128 3.09 -24.73 -7.15
N LEU A 129 2.39 -24.28 -8.20
CA LEU A 129 1.53 -25.13 -9.03
C LEU A 129 2.34 -26.23 -9.72
N TRP A 130 3.48 -25.87 -10.30
CA TRP A 130 4.37 -26.85 -10.94
C TRP A 130 4.82 -27.91 -9.93
N HIS A 131 5.31 -27.50 -8.76
CA HIS A 131 5.73 -28.42 -7.71
C HIS A 131 4.59 -29.30 -7.18
N ARG A 132 3.33 -28.83 -7.22
CA ARG A 132 2.17 -29.57 -6.75
C ARG A 132 1.71 -30.66 -7.74
N PHE A 133 1.90 -30.45 -9.04
CA PHE A 133 1.25 -31.24 -10.09
C PHE A 133 2.21 -31.92 -11.09
N ALA A 134 3.49 -31.54 -11.12
CA ALA A 134 4.53 -32.16 -11.94
C ALA A 134 5.41 -33.09 -11.10
#